data_AF-A0A7V8ZQ78-F1
#
_entry.id   AF-A0A7V8ZQ78-F1
#
_cell.length_a   1.000
_cell.length_b   1.000
_cell.length_c   1.000
_cell.angle_alpha   90.00
_cell.angle_beta   90.00
_cell.angle_gamma   90.00
#
_symmetry.space_group_name_H-M   'P 1'
#
loop_
_entity.id
_entity.type
_entity.pdbx_description
1 polymer ?
#
loop_
_entity_poly.entity_id
_entity_poly.type
_entity_poly.pdbx_seq_one_letter_code
_entity_poly.pdbx_strand_id
1 'polypeptide(L)'
;VEQSAYNFEHSNADLQFRHFADYESEANRLIAANLPLPAYEMVLKAAHTFNLLDARGAISVTERAAYIGRIRNLSRLVAQAYYESRERLGFPLALEIETATTSAEQYA
;
A
#
# COMPACT_ATOMS: atom_id res chain seq x y z
N VAL A 1 7.82 -25.36 -8.35
CA VAL A 1 9.18 -25.44 -8.94
C VAL A 1 9.47 -24.19 -9.77
N GLU A 2 8.65 -23.87 -10.77
CA GLU A 2 8.89 -22.73 -11.68
C GLU A 2 9.00 -21.37 -10.97
N GLN A 3 8.05 -21.00 -10.10
CA GLN A 3 8.07 -19.70 -9.44
C GLN A 3 9.29 -19.51 -8.52
N SER A 4 9.78 -20.58 -7.89
CA SER A 4 11.00 -20.53 -7.08
C SER A 4 12.22 -20.27 -7.95
N ALA A 5 12.39 -21.01 -9.06
CA ALA A 5 13.47 -20.78 -10.01
C ALA A 5 13.43 -19.35 -10.58
N TYR A 6 12.24 -18.84 -10.91
CA TYR A 6 12.10 -17.44 -11.31
C TYR A 6 12.55 -16.48 -10.20
N ASN A 7 12.01 -16.59 -8.99
CA ASN A 7 12.29 -15.64 -7.91
C ASN A 7 13.78 -15.60 -7.53
N PHE A 8 14.43 -16.77 -7.39
CA PHE A 8 15.79 -16.87 -6.87
C PHE A 8 16.88 -16.77 -7.94
N GLU A 9 16.60 -17.22 -9.17
CA GLU A 9 17.66 -17.42 -10.18
C GLU A 9 17.45 -16.52 -11.42
N HIS A 10 16.23 -16.47 -11.94
CA HIS A 10 15.94 -15.88 -13.26
C HIS A 10 15.32 -14.48 -13.24
N SER A 11 14.88 -13.96 -12.09
CA SER A 11 14.27 -12.64 -12.03
C SER A 11 15.31 -11.56 -12.39
N ASN A 12 14.90 -10.62 -13.23
CA ASN A 12 15.77 -9.55 -13.74
C ASN A 12 15.79 -8.37 -12.76
N ALA A 13 16.85 -8.28 -11.95
CA ALA A 13 16.96 -7.24 -10.92
C ALA A 13 16.91 -5.81 -11.48
N ASP A 14 17.58 -5.52 -12.60
CA ASP A 14 17.59 -4.18 -13.19
C ASP A 14 16.20 -3.74 -13.66
N LEU A 15 15.42 -4.67 -14.21
CA LEU A 15 14.02 -4.43 -14.54
C LEU A 15 13.20 -4.16 -13.28
N GLN A 16 13.38 -4.98 -12.24
CA GLN A 16 12.64 -4.81 -10.99
C GLN A 16 13.00 -3.50 -10.27
N PHE A 17 14.26 -3.05 -10.27
CA PHE A 17 14.65 -1.76 -9.70
C PHE A 17 13.96 -0.59 -10.41
N ARG A 18 13.92 -0.62 -11.76
CA ARG A 18 13.19 0.40 -12.53
C ARG A 18 11.70 0.38 -12.22
N HIS A 19 11.09 -0.80 -12.21
CA HIS A 19 9.68 -0.94 -11.84
C HIS A 19 9.38 -0.41 -10.44
N PHE A 20 10.23 -0.68 -9.45
CA PHE A 20 10.04 -0.13 -8.12
C PHE A 20 10.01 1.41 -8.16
N ALA A 21 10.97 2.03 -8.84
CA ALA A 21 11.04 3.48 -8.97
C ALA A 21 9.83 4.06 -9.72
N ASP A 22 9.41 3.41 -10.82
CA ASP A 22 8.24 3.83 -11.60
C ASP A 22 6.95 3.76 -10.76
N TYR A 23 6.73 2.67 -10.03
CA TYR A 23 5.55 2.50 -9.19
C TYR A 23 5.55 3.44 -7.98
N GLU A 24 6.70 3.70 -7.36
CA GLU A 24 6.80 4.71 -6.30
C GLU A 24 6.48 6.11 -6.84
N SER A 25 7.05 6.48 -7.99
CA SER A 25 6.80 7.78 -8.61
C SER A 25 5.32 7.96 -8.96
N GLU A 26 4.73 6.94 -9.58
CA GLU A 26 3.32 6.96 -9.98
C GLU A 26 2.38 6.96 -8.76
N ALA A 27 2.69 6.21 -7.71
CA ALA A 27 1.96 6.27 -6.44
C ALA A 27 1.93 7.71 -5.89
N ASN A 28 3.08 8.38 -5.83
CA ASN A 28 3.16 9.77 -5.37
C ASN A 28 2.35 10.73 -6.26
N ARG A 29 2.43 10.57 -7.59
CA ARG A 29 1.65 11.37 -8.54
C ARG A 29 0.14 11.21 -8.33
N LEU A 30 -0.32 9.97 -8.12
CA LEU A 30 -1.73 9.64 -7.90
C LEU A 30 -2.24 10.11 -6.53
N ILE A 31 -1.41 10.02 -5.48
CA ILE A 31 -1.70 10.61 -4.17
C ILE A 31 -1.92 12.13 -4.32
N ALA A 32 -1.00 12.82 -5.01
CA ALA A 32 -1.12 14.26 -5.25
C ALA A 32 -2.38 14.63 -6.06
N ALA A 33 -2.84 13.73 -6.93
CA ALA A 33 -4.07 13.89 -7.70
C ALA A 33 -5.36 13.51 -6.92
N ASN A 34 -5.27 13.18 -5.62
CA ASN A 34 -6.39 12.69 -4.80
C ASN A 34 -7.06 11.42 -5.37
N LEU A 35 -6.26 10.51 -5.94
CA LEU A 35 -6.71 9.22 -6.48
C LEU A 35 -6.16 8.06 -5.62
N PRO A 36 -6.67 7.87 -4.39
CA PRO A 36 -6.07 6.95 -3.43
C PRO A 36 -6.16 5.47 -3.83
N LEU A 37 -7.26 5.03 -4.46
CA LEU A 37 -7.42 3.63 -4.87
C LEU A 37 -6.43 3.25 -5.99
N PRO A 38 -6.30 4.01 -7.09
CA PRO A 38 -5.22 3.78 -8.05
C PRO A 38 -3.82 3.88 -7.45
N ALA A 39 -3.60 4.81 -6.51
CA ALA A 39 -2.31 4.92 -5.83
C ALA A 39 -2.00 3.65 -5.00
N TYR A 40 -3.00 3.07 -4.34
CA TYR A 40 -2.86 1.82 -3.61
C TYR A 40 -2.38 0.66 -4.49
N GLU A 41 -2.91 0.54 -5.71
CA GLU A 41 -2.46 -0.47 -6.68
C GLU A 41 -0.97 -0.32 -7.01
N MET A 42 -0.45 0.91 -7.10
CA MET A 42 0.97 1.14 -7.32
C MET A 42 1.81 0.73 -6.10
N VAL A 43 1.30 0.95 -4.88
CA VAL A 43 1.98 0.49 -3.66
C VAL A 43 2.05 -1.04 -3.61
N LEU A 44 0.99 -1.74 -3.99
CA LEU A 44 0.98 -3.20 -4.07
C LEU A 44 2.02 -3.72 -5.07
N LYS A 45 2.11 -3.08 -6.26
CA LYS A 45 3.11 -3.41 -7.26
C LYS A 45 4.53 -3.15 -6.76
N ALA A 46 4.79 -2.00 -6.14
CA ALA A 46 6.09 -1.68 -5.54
C ALA A 46 6.49 -2.70 -4.46
N ALA A 47 5.56 -3.08 -3.58
CA ALA A 47 5.79 -4.08 -2.55
C ALA A 47 6.09 -5.47 -3.12
N HIS A 48 5.37 -5.88 -4.17
CA HIS A 48 5.65 -7.15 -4.85
C HIS A 48 7.01 -7.14 -5.54
N THR A 49 7.33 -6.06 -6.26
CA THR A 49 8.64 -5.88 -6.91
C THR A 49 9.78 -5.89 -5.90
N PHE A 50 9.61 -5.25 -4.74
CA PHE A 50 10.57 -5.36 -3.63
C PHE A 50 10.77 -6.81 -3.20
N ASN A 51 9.70 -7.60 -3.02
CA ASN A 51 9.83 -9.01 -2.64
C ASN A 51 10.60 -9.84 -3.69
N LEU A 52 10.47 -9.52 -4.99
CA LEU A 52 11.24 -10.18 -6.04
C LEU A 52 12.73 -9.81 -5.97
N LEU A 53 13.05 -8.53 -5.80
CA LEU A 53 14.43 -8.05 -5.61
C LEU A 53 15.07 -8.69 -4.37
N ASP A 54 14.29 -8.81 -3.31
CA ASP A 54 14.68 -9.37 -2.04
C ASP A 54 14.99 -10.86 -2.14
N ALA A 55 14.09 -11.63 -2.76
CA ALA A 55 14.30 -13.05 -3.04
C ALA A 55 15.50 -13.28 -3.97
N ARG A 56 15.74 -12.38 -4.93
CA ARG A 56 16.87 -12.46 -5.86
C ARG A 56 18.23 -12.23 -5.16
N GLY A 57 18.23 -11.72 -3.94
CA GLY A 57 19.43 -11.29 -3.22
C GLY A 57 20.03 -10.00 -3.76
N ALA A 58 19.25 -9.20 -4.50
CA ALA A 58 19.70 -7.97 -5.13
C ALA A 58 19.73 -6.76 -4.18
N ILE A 59 19.21 -6.91 -2.96
CA ILE A 59 19.11 -5.85 -1.94
C ILE A 59 19.90 -6.29 -0.70
N SER A 60 20.82 -5.44 -0.23
CA SER A 60 21.55 -5.64 1.01
C SER A 60 20.66 -5.46 2.24
N VAL A 61 21.12 -5.93 3.42
CA VAL A 61 20.38 -5.77 4.68
C VAL A 61 20.08 -4.29 4.98
N THR A 62 21.02 -3.40 4.70
CA THR A 62 20.85 -1.95 4.92
C THR A 62 19.83 -1.36 3.95
N GLU A 63 19.90 -1.72 2.67
CA GLU A 63 18.96 -1.24 1.66
C GLU A 63 17.53 -1.75 1.92
N ARG A 64 17.38 -2.99 2.40
CA ARG A 64 16.09 -3.61 2.73
C ARG A 64 15.27 -2.73 3.68
N ALA A 65 15.89 -2.21 4.74
CA ALA A 65 15.22 -1.32 5.69
C ALA A 65 14.73 -0.02 5.01
N ALA A 66 15.52 0.54 4.08
CA ALA A 66 15.15 1.73 3.34
C ALA A 66 13.95 1.49 2.40
N TYR A 67 13.94 0.38 1.65
CA TYR A 67 12.82 0.00 0.79
C TYR A 67 11.53 -0.23 1.59
N ILE A 68 11.60 -0.93 2.73
CA ILE A 68 10.46 -1.11 3.63
C ILE A 68 9.95 0.24 4.13
N GLY A 69 10.84 1.16 4.50
CA GLY A 69 10.48 2.51 4.92
C GLY A 69 9.73 3.29 3.83
N ARG A 70 10.19 3.21 2.58
CA ARG A 70 9.55 3.84 1.42
C ARG A 70 8.14 3.29 1.19
N ILE A 71 7.98 1.96 1.12
CA ILE A 71 6.67 1.30 0.95
C ILE A 71 5.73 1.70 2.09
N ARG A 72 6.19 1.64 3.34
CA ARG A 72 5.40 2.02 4.52
C ARG A 72 4.93 3.47 4.45
N ASN A 73 5.79 4.39 4.00
CA ASN A 73 5.40 5.79 3.84
C ASN A 73 4.32 5.95 2.76
N LEU A 74 4.46 5.30 1.60
CA LEU A 74 3.43 5.33 0.57
C LEU A 74 2.10 4.78 1.09
N SER A 75 2.09 3.61 1.75
CA SER A 75 0.88 3.02 2.33
C SER A 75 0.18 3.98 3.30
N ARG A 76 0.95 4.69 4.15
CA ARG A 76 0.40 5.67 5.08
C ARG A 76 -0.24 6.86 4.36
N LEU A 77 0.43 7.40 3.33
CA LEU A 77 -0.10 8.50 2.55
C LEU A 77 -1.38 8.11 1.78
N VAL A 78 -1.41 6.91 1.21
CA VAL A 78 -2.60 6.37 0.54
C VAL A 78 -3.75 6.19 1.53
N ALA A 79 -3.49 5.64 2.71
CA ALA A 79 -4.51 5.48 3.74
C ALA A 79 -5.10 6.83 4.18
N GLN A 80 -4.25 7.84 4.37
CA GLN A 80 -4.67 9.20 4.71
C GLN A 80 -5.53 9.80 3.59
N ALA A 81 -5.07 9.76 2.34
CA ALA A 81 -5.82 10.28 1.19
C ALA A 81 -7.16 9.55 1.00
N TYR A 82 -7.21 8.24 1.26
CA TYR A 82 -8.44 7.46 1.23
C TYR A 82 -9.41 7.92 2.33
N TYR A 83 -8.94 8.04 3.58
CA TYR A 83 -9.73 8.51 4.70
C TYR A 83 -10.37 9.87 4.39
N GLU A 84 -9.57 10.85 3.96
CA GLU A 84 -10.05 12.18 3.60
C GLU A 84 -11.07 12.14 2.46
N SER A 85 -10.87 11.24 1.48
CA SER A 85 -11.85 11.04 0.41
C SER A 85 -13.17 10.47 0.93
N ARG A 86 -13.16 9.61 1.95
CA ARG A 86 -14.37 9.08 2.55
C ARG A 86 -15.05 10.11 3.44
N GLU A 87 -14.28 10.88 4.20
CA GLU A 87 -14.75 11.97 5.04
C GLU A 87 -15.50 13.04 4.23
N ARG A 88 -14.94 13.47 3.09
CA ARG A 88 -15.61 14.41 2.17
C ARG A 88 -16.96 13.93 1.65
N LEU A 89 -17.17 12.62 1.62
CA LEU A 89 -18.42 11.99 1.19
C LEU A 89 -19.35 11.65 2.35
N GLY A 90 -18.99 11.97 3.60
CA GLY A 90 -19.75 11.62 4.79
C GLY A 90 -19.69 10.12 5.14
N PHE A 91 -18.59 9.45 4.82
CA PHE A 91 -18.37 8.01 5.03
C PHE A 91 -19.48 7.08 4.47
N PRO A 92 -19.80 7.07 3.16
CA PRO A 92 -20.96 6.35 2.60
C PRO A 92 -21.00 4.82 2.77
N LEU A 93 -19.94 4.21 3.30
CA LEU A 93 -19.81 2.77 3.50
C LEU A 93 -19.46 2.43 4.96
N ALA A 94 -19.38 3.43 5.83
CA ALA A 94 -19.34 3.16 7.26
C ALA A 94 -20.73 2.69 7.65
N LEU A 95 -20.82 1.49 8.25
CA LEU A 95 -22.04 1.08 8.92
C LEU A 95 -22.34 2.13 9.99
N GLU A 96 -23.58 2.62 10.05
CA GLU A 96 -24.04 3.31 11.24
C GLU A 96 -23.87 2.32 12.40
N ILE A 97 -22.93 2.62 13.28
CA ILE A 97 -22.93 1.96 14.58
C ILE A 97 -24.14 2.55 15.27
N GLU A 98 -25.25 1.81 15.26
CA GLU A 98 -26.39 2.08 16.13
C GLU A 98 -25.83 2.07 17.55
N THR A 99 -25.51 3.24 18.07
CA THR A 99 -25.11 3.38 19.46
C THR A 99 -26.31 2.89 20.25
N ALA A 100 -26.18 1.74 20.89
CA ALA A 100 -27.18 1.19 21.78
C ALA A 100 -27.42 2.19 22.92
N THR A 101 -28.29 3.15 22.67
CA THR A 101 -28.75 4.15 23.62
C THR A 101 -30.28 4.08 23.61
N THR A 102 -30.82 2.90 23.92
CA THR A 102 -32.22 2.76 24.30
C THR A 102 -32.39 1.50 25.14
N SER A 103 -32.48 1.66 26.46
CA SER A 103 -33.29 0.79 27.38
C SER A 103 -33.05 1.07 28.88
N ALA A 104 -32.16 1.97 29.29
CA ALA A 104 -31.97 2.28 30.72
C ALA A 104 -32.97 3.30 31.32
N GLU A 105 -33.72 4.04 30.50
CA GLU A 105 -34.64 5.09 31.00
C GLU A 105 -36.12 4.66 31.04
N GLN A 106 -36.45 3.41 30.69
CA GLN A 106 -37.85 2.95 30.65
C GLN A 106 -38.30 2.20 31.93
N TYR A 107 -37.48 2.24 32.99
CA TYR A 107 -37.77 1.63 34.30
C TYR A 107 -37.47 2.56 35.50
N ALA A 108 -37.41 3.88 35.31
CA ALA A 108 -37.39 4.86 36.40
C ALA A 108 -38.74 5.59 36.47
#